data_AF-A0A935AHV0-F1
#
_entry.id   AF-A0A935AHV0-F1
#
_cell.length_a   1.000
_cell.length_b   1.000
_cell.length_c   1.000
_cell.angle_alpha   90.00
_cell.angle_beta   90.00
_cell.angle_gamma   90.00
#
_symmetry.space_group_name_H-M   'P 1'
#
loop_
_entity.id
_entity.type
_entity.pdbx_description
1 polymer ?
#
loop_
_entity_poly.entity_id
_entity_poly.type
_entity_poly.pdbx_seq_one_letter_code
_entity_poly.pdbx_strand_id
1 'polypeptide(L)'
;MVDGLALWKQLLQVQEPWVVQACRADEFNRCMAVWIGVEAPRSWFGLGRPRVVEGGAEATWRHTGFGGWRVQVHVRVPVGSELPRHSWAGEAGMPFTRALDRQILSLLNEGVGMSGVCSILDLPMTDLWRYRYALDHGRHAVGAADAVPMPASPAEAAVPPALMAFSRVPNLEDPVWVRLLDGSVKLDVRVLGLQLLLSRTRSQVAVIADEEVRMMKLRELHRYFVKNERMLAHELHQLVSEAA
;
A
#
# COMPACT_ATOMS: atom_id res chain seq x y z
N MET A 1 30.15 13.01 16.45
CA MET A 1 29.54 12.82 15.12
C MET A 1 28.82 11.49 15.16
N VAL A 2 27.49 11.48 15.00
CA VAL A 2 26.73 10.23 14.91
C VAL A 2 27.15 9.53 13.61
N ASP A 3 27.52 8.27 13.68
CA ASP A 3 27.84 7.46 12.50
C ASP A 3 26.57 7.38 11.63
N GLY A 4 26.62 7.93 10.41
CA GLY A 4 25.48 7.98 9.50
C GLY A 4 24.92 6.60 9.19
N LEU A 5 25.76 5.56 9.19
CA LEU A 5 25.34 4.17 8.98
C LEU A 5 24.51 3.65 10.16
N ALA A 6 24.93 3.96 11.40
CA ALA A 6 24.20 3.57 12.60
C ALA A 6 22.84 4.27 12.69
N LEU A 7 22.77 5.54 12.29
CA LEU A 7 21.51 6.28 12.21
C LEU A 7 20.55 5.64 11.21
N TRP A 8 21.00 5.36 9.99
CA TRP A 8 20.14 4.75 8.96
C TRP A 8 19.75 3.31 9.31
N LYS A 9 20.61 2.55 9.99
CA LYS A 9 20.26 1.24 10.54
C LYS A 9 19.09 1.35 11.52
N GLN A 10 19.10 2.35 12.40
CA GLN A 10 18.01 2.60 13.36
C GLN A 10 16.73 3.10 12.67
N LEU A 11 16.84 4.09 11.78
CA LEU A 11 15.68 4.70 11.11
C LEU A 11 14.93 3.69 10.23
N LEU A 12 15.66 2.87 9.47
CA LEU A 12 15.07 1.82 8.65
C LEU A 12 14.78 0.53 9.43
N GLN A 13 15.14 0.47 10.72
CA GLN A 13 15.02 -0.73 11.56
C GLN A 13 15.63 -1.97 10.89
N VAL A 14 16.84 -1.82 10.33
CA VAL A 14 17.54 -2.91 9.65
C VAL A 14 18.04 -3.91 10.69
N GLN A 15 17.54 -5.14 10.60
CA GLN A 15 17.87 -6.24 11.48
C GLN A 15 18.86 -7.21 10.82
N GLU A 16 19.65 -7.91 11.63
CA GLU A 16 20.50 -9.00 11.15
C GLU A 16 19.65 -10.04 10.38
N PRO A 17 20.17 -10.62 9.28
CA PRO A 17 21.55 -10.55 8.79
C PRO A 17 21.84 -9.34 7.87
N TRP A 18 20.89 -8.41 7.74
CA TRP A 18 21.03 -7.22 6.90
C TRP A 18 21.77 -6.11 7.63
N VAL A 19 22.63 -5.40 6.89
CA VAL A 19 23.37 -4.25 7.41
C VAL A 19 23.38 -3.12 6.40
N VAL A 20 23.35 -1.88 6.90
CA VAL A 20 23.59 -0.69 6.09
C VAL A 20 25.08 -0.63 5.77
N GLN A 21 25.43 -0.83 4.52
CA GLN A 21 26.81 -0.90 4.03
C GLN A 21 27.34 0.49 3.66
N ALA A 22 26.48 1.33 3.10
CA ALA A 22 26.82 2.67 2.69
C ALA A 22 25.58 3.57 2.71
N CYS A 23 25.79 4.86 2.90
CA CYS A 23 24.79 5.88 2.67
C CYS A 23 25.44 7.08 1.96
N ARG A 24 24.76 7.62 0.94
CA ARG A 24 25.23 8.73 0.12
C ARG A 24 24.13 9.79 0.05
N ALA A 25 24.47 10.99 0.50
CA ALA A 25 23.65 12.16 0.31
C ALA A 25 23.96 12.79 -1.05
N ASP A 26 22.90 13.05 -1.82
CA ASP A 26 22.90 13.96 -2.95
C ASP A 26 22.14 15.22 -2.54
N GLU A 27 22.90 16.25 -2.15
CA GLU A 27 22.36 17.53 -1.69
C GLU A 27 21.60 18.28 -2.77
N PHE A 28 22.05 18.17 -4.03
CA PHE A 28 21.44 18.86 -5.16
C PHE A 28 20.04 18.32 -5.43
N ASN A 29 19.90 17.00 -5.47
CA ASN A 29 18.60 16.34 -5.68
C ASN A 29 17.82 16.11 -4.39
N ARG A 30 18.37 16.52 -3.23
CA ARG A 30 17.87 16.23 -1.88
C ARG A 30 17.47 14.76 -1.73
N CYS A 31 18.37 13.87 -2.15
CA CYS A 31 18.15 12.43 -2.14
C CYS A 31 19.18 11.75 -1.24
N MET A 32 18.74 10.87 -0.36
CA MET A 32 19.60 9.97 0.38
C MET A 32 19.48 8.57 -0.21
N ALA A 33 20.59 8.06 -0.75
CA ALA A 33 20.70 6.67 -1.17
C ALA A 33 21.31 5.84 -0.04
N VAL A 34 20.67 4.74 0.33
CA VAL A 34 21.09 3.83 1.40
C VAL A 34 21.26 2.44 0.80
N TRP A 35 22.47 1.88 0.92
CA TRP A 35 22.80 0.53 0.47
C TRP A 35 22.73 -0.45 1.62
N ILE A 36 21.90 -1.48 1.47
CA ILE A 36 21.72 -2.57 2.42
C ILE A 36 22.16 -3.87 1.76
N GLY A 37 22.85 -4.71 2.51
CA GLY A 37 23.16 -6.06 2.06
C GLY A 37 23.43 -6.98 3.23
N VAL A 38 23.70 -8.24 2.92
CA VAL A 38 23.90 -9.28 3.92
C VAL A 38 25.36 -9.31 4.37
N GLU A 39 25.59 -9.27 5.68
CA GLU A 39 26.89 -9.53 6.28
C GLU A 39 27.02 -11.03 6.51
N ALA A 40 28.08 -11.66 5.97
CA ALA A 40 28.31 -13.08 6.24
C ALA A 40 28.57 -13.30 7.75
N PRO A 41 27.99 -14.34 8.38
CA PRO A 41 28.20 -14.58 9.80
C PRO A 41 29.70 -14.75 10.07
N ARG A 42 30.16 -14.10 11.15
CA ARG A 42 31.56 -14.20 11.59
C ARG A 42 31.87 -15.67 11.86
N SER A 43 32.91 -16.20 11.21
CA SER A 43 33.36 -17.57 11.49
C SER A 43 33.70 -17.68 12.98
N TRP A 44 33.18 -18.71 13.63
CA TRP A 44 33.36 -19.03 15.06
C TRP A 44 34.84 -19.08 15.49
N PHE A 45 35.76 -19.29 14.55
CA PHE A 45 37.19 -19.07 14.76
C PHE A 45 37.52 -17.60 14.54
N GLY A 46 37.39 -16.82 15.61
CA GLY A 46 37.52 -15.37 15.61
C GLY A 46 38.87 -14.89 15.08
N LEU A 47 38.87 -14.30 13.89
CA LEU A 47 39.78 -13.25 13.38
C LEU A 47 39.45 -13.01 11.88
N GLY A 48 38.21 -12.67 11.58
CA GLY A 48 37.79 -12.27 10.23
C GLY A 48 37.10 -10.91 10.28
N ARG A 49 37.54 -9.96 9.45
CA ARG A 49 36.73 -8.76 9.16
C ARG A 49 35.41 -9.23 8.55
N PRO A 50 34.28 -8.62 8.92
CA PRO A 50 33.03 -8.90 8.26
C PRO A 50 33.18 -8.72 6.75
N ARG A 51 32.77 -9.73 5.99
CA ARG A 51 32.85 -9.72 4.53
C ARG A 51 31.44 -9.54 3.99
N VAL A 52 31.23 -8.44 3.29
CA VAL A 52 30.03 -8.24 2.49
C VAL A 52 29.96 -9.36 1.47
N VAL A 53 28.81 -10.04 1.40
CA VAL A 53 28.58 -11.05 0.36
C VAL A 53 28.46 -10.31 -0.98
N GLU A 54 29.50 -10.42 -1.81
CA GLU A 54 29.49 -9.86 -3.16
C GLU A 54 28.83 -10.84 -4.13
N GLY A 55 27.78 -10.38 -4.82
CA GLY A 55 27.08 -11.12 -5.86
C GLY A 55 25.57 -11.11 -5.64
N GLY A 56 24.82 -10.71 -6.67
CA GLY A 56 23.36 -10.61 -6.60
C GLY A 56 22.77 -9.56 -7.53
N ALA A 57 21.47 -9.67 -7.82
CA ALA A 57 20.73 -8.61 -8.47
C ALA A 57 20.57 -7.42 -7.50
N GLU A 58 20.82 -6.20 -7.98
CA GLU A 58 20.53 -4.99 -7.22
C GLU A 58 19.06 -4.63 -7.41
N ALA A 59 18.33 -4.56 -6.30
CA ALA A 59 16.97 -4.05 -6.27
C ALA A 59 16.98 -2.62 -5.71
N THR A 60 16.20 -1.73 -6.32
CA THR A 60 16.12 -0.33 -5.91
C THR A 60 14.67 0.05 -5.66
N TRP A 61 14.41 0.65 -4.50
CA TRP A 61 13.08 1.10 -4.12
C TRP A 61 13.13 2.50 -3.53
N ARG A 62 12.05 3.26 -3.74
CA ARG A 62 11.84 4.51 -3.03
C ARG A 62 11.20 4.23 -1.67
N HIS A 63 11.71 4.88 -0.64
CA HIS A 63 11.22 4.83 0.72
C HIS A 63 10.56 6.15 1.13
N THR A 64 9.95 6.16 2.31
CA THR A 64 9.37 7.35 2.91
C THR A 64 10.46 8.41 3.12
N GLY A 65 10.17 9.63 2.67
CA GLY A 65 11.10 10.74 2.79
C GLY A 65 11.21 11.25 4.24
N PHE A 66 12.27 12.00 4.54
CA PHE A 66 12.48 12.63 5.84
C PHE A 66 12.94 14.08 5.68
N GLY A 67 12.29 15.05 6.34
CA GLY A 67 12.71 16.45 6.29
C GLY A 67 12.80 17.06 4.88
N GLY A 68 11.92 16.62 3.97
CA GLY A 68 11.95 17.00 2.55
C GLY A 68 13.08 16.38 1.74
N TRP A 69 13.79 15.39 2.29
CA TRP A 69 14.70 14.53 1.56
C TRP A 69 13.99 13.28 1.08
N ARG A 70 14.26 12.90 -0.17
CA ARG A 70 13.84 11.62 -0.75
C ARG A 70 14.79 10.54 -0.27
N VAL A 71 14.28 9.34 -0.01
CA VAL A 71 15.09 8.20 0.42
C VAL A 71 14.98 7.09 -0.62
N GLN A 72 16.11 6.60 -1.08
CA GLN A 72 16.23 5.44 -1.98
C GLN A 72 16.97 4.34 -1.27
N VAL A 73 16.39 3.14 -1.27
CA VAL A 73 16.96 1.94 -0.66
C VAL A 73 17.43 1.04 -1.79
N HIS A 74 18.73 0.76 -1.78
CA HIS A 74 19.41 -0.13 -2.70
C HIS A 74 19.76 -1.40 -1.94
N VAL A 75 19.35 -2.55 -2.47
CA VAL A 75 19.57 -3.83 -1.80
C VAL A 75 20.26 -4.80 -2.72
N ARG A 76 21.38 -5.35 -2.26
CA ARG A 76 22.03 -6.47 -2.94
C ARG A 76 21.60 -7.76 -2.27
N VAL A 77 20.83 -8.56 -3.00
CA VAL A 77 20.32 -9.86 -2.53
C VAL A 77 21.30 -10.95 -2.96
N PRO A 78 21.91 -11.70 -2.03
CA PRO A 78 22.80 -12.81 -2.36
C PRO A 78 22.18 -13.79 -3.35
N VAL A 79 22.99 -14.33 -4.27
CA VAL A 79 22.54 -15.31 -5.28
C VAL A 79 21.88 -16.51 -4.59
N GLY A 80 20.63 -16.81 -4.97
CA GLY A 80 19.85 -17.92 -4.40
C GLY A 80 19.11 -17.61 -3.10
N SER A 81 19.13 -16.37 -2.62
CA SER A 81 18.33 -15.94 -1.46
C SER A 81 17.04 -15.20 -1.87
N GLU A 82 15.99 -15.30 -1.05
CA GLU A 82 14.75 -14.56 -1.24
C GLU A 82 14.92 -13.07 -0.90
N LEU A 83 14.07 -12.23 -1.51
CA LEU A 83 13.99 -10.82 -1.16
C LEU A 83 13.52 -10.64 0.29
N PRO A 84 14.10 -9.66 1.02
CA PRO A 84 13.67 -9.37 2.38
C PRO A 84 12.19 -8.96 2.40
N ARG A 85 11.47 -9.42 3.43
CA ARG A 85 10.05 -9.06 3.65
C ARG A 85 9.86 -7.92 4.66
N HIS A 86 10.96 -7.27 5.05
CA HIS A 86 10.94 -6.14 5.98
C HIS A 86 10.26 -4.90 5.39
N SER A 87 9.82 -3.99 6.26
CA SER A 87 9.15 -2.73 5.88
C SER A 87 9.98 -1.83 4.94
N TRP A 88 11.30 -1.82 5.11
CA TRP A 88 12.24 -1.07 4.27
C TRP A 88 12.56 -1.74 2.93
N ALA A 89 12.12 -2.98 2.72
CA ALA A 89 12.29 -3.71 1.47
C ALA A 89 11.02 -3.62 0.61
N GLY A 90 11.18 -3.66 -0.71
CA GLY A 90 10.07 -3.72 -1.67
C GLY A 90 10.01 -5.06 -2.38
N GLU A 91 9.05 -5.21 -3.29
CA GLU A 91 8.97 -6.37 -4.18
C GLU A 91 9.79 -6.19 -5.45
N ALA A 92 10.23 -7.30 -6.05
CA ALA A 92 10.92 -7.26 -7.33
C ALA A 92 10.05 -6.59 -8.40
N GLY A 93 10.62 -5.61 -9.10
CA GLY A 93 9.93 -4.88 -10.17
C GLY A 93 8.95 -3.80 -9.70
N MET A 94 8.72 -3.67 -8.38
CA MET A 94 7.95 -2.56 -7.81
C MET A 94 8.84 -1.35 -7.54
N PRO A 95 8.30 -0.12 -7.63
CA PRO A 95 9.09 1.09 -7.43
C PRO A 95 9.29 1.47 -5.96
N PHE A 96 8.53 0.87 -5.04
CA PHE A 96 8.39 1.34 -3.67
C PHE A 96 8.73 0.25 -2.64
N THR A 97 9.16 0.70 -1.46
CA THR A 97 9.28 -0.15 -0.27
C THR A 97 7.91 -0.44 0.32
N ARG A 98 7.75 -1.56 1.04
CA ARG A 98 6.49 -1.94 1.70
C ARG A 98 5.96 -0.87 2.67
N ALA A 99 6.85 -0.16 3.36
CA ALA A 99 6.46 0.96 4.22
C ALA A 99 5.79 2.10 3.45
N LEU A 100 6.32 2.44 2.27
CA LEU A 100 5.75 3.46 1.40
C LEU A 100 4.46 2.96 0.75
N ASP A 101 4.39 1.69 0.37
CA ASP A 101 3.17 1.05 -0.17
C ASP A 101 1.99 1.18 0.80
N ARG A 102 2.21 0.86 2.08
CA ARG A 102 1.17 1.00 3.12
C ARG A 102 0.67 2.45 3.25
N GLN A 103 1.56 3.43 3.17
CA GLN A 103 1.16 4.85 3.20
C GLN A 103 0.36 5.24 1.96
N ILE A 104 0.80 4.83 0.77
CA ILE A 104 0.07 5.07 -0.48
C ILE A 104 -1.33 4.46 -0.40
N LEU A 105 -1.44 3.22 0.06
CA LEU A 105 -2.73 2.55 0.22
C LEU A 105 -3.61 3.23 1.27
N SER A 106 -3.06 3.68 2.40
CA SER A 106 -3.83 4.45 3.40
C SER A 106 -4.47 5.67 2.77
N LEU A 107 -3.69 6.47 2.03
CA LEU A 107 -4.19 7.68 1.37
C LEU A 107 -5.23 7.35 0.29
N LEU A 108 -4.99 6.32 -0.53
CA LEU A 108 -5.95 5.89 -1.54
C LEU A 108 -7.27 5.39 -0.90
N ASN A 109 -7.17 4.67 0.22
CA ASN A 109 -8.30 4.20 1.01
C ASN A 109 -9.13 5.36 1.58
N GLU A 110 -8.47 6.39 2.11
CA GLU A 110 -9.08 7.64 2.56
C GLU A 110 -9.73 8.43 1.41
N GLY A 111 -9.40 8.09 0.16
CA GLY A 111 -9.98 8.69 -1.04
C GLY A 111 -9.18 9.80 -1.64
N VAL A 112 -7.93 9.96 -1.22
CA VAL A 112 -6.99 10.85 -1.86
C VAL A 112 -6.77 10.34 -3.29
N GLY A 113 -7.07 11.18 -4.28
CA GLY A 113 -6.82 10.83 -5.68
C GLY A 113 -5.32 10.71 -5.97
N MET A 114 -4.96 10.07 -7.08
CA MET A 114 -3.56 9.84 -7.50
C MET A 114 -2.70 11.12 -7.49
N SER A 115 -3.25 12.24 -7.95
CA SER A 115 -2.55 13.54 -7.92
C SER A 115 -2.30 14.05 -6.50
N GLY A 116 -3.23 13.81 -5.57
CA GLY A 116 -3.05 14.15 -4.16
C GLY A 116 -1.97 13.29 -3.51
N VAL A 117 -1.95 11.99 -3.81
CA VAL A 117 -0.90 11.08 -3.33
C VAL A 117 0.48 11.50 -3.83
N CYS A 118 0.60 11.83 -5.13
CA CYS A 118 1.86 12.36 -5.68
C CYS A 118 2.32 13.64 -4.98
N SER A 119 1.38 14.52 -4.62
CA SER A 119 1.70 15.80 -3.99
C SER A 119 2.11 15.63 -2.53
N ILE A 120 1.41 14.77 -1.77
CA ILE A 120 1.67 14.54 -0.34
C ILE A 120 2.99 13.78 -0.13
N LEU A 121 3.25 12.77 -0.95
CA LEU A 121 4.41 11.88 -0.81
C LEU A 121 5.59 12.24 -1.74
N ASP A 122 5.46 13.34 -2.50
CA ASP A 122 6.44 13.80 -3.49
C ASP A 122 6.84 12.70 -4.51
N LEU A 123 5.83 11.96 -4.99
CA LEU A 123 6.04 10.83 -5.89
C LEU A 123 5.92 11.26 -7.35
N PRO A 124 6.79 10.75 -8.24
CA PRO A 124 6.59 10.93 -9.66
C PRO A 124 5.35 10.15 -10.10
N MET A 125 4.54 10.79 -10.95
CA MET A 125 3.29 10.23 -11.45
C MET A 125 3.50 8.88 -12.17
N THR A 126 4.64 8.71 -12.85
CA THR A 126 5.00 7.47 -13.54
C THR A 126 5.08 6.25 -12.62
N ASP A 127 5.66 6.42 -11.44
CA ASP A 127 5.88 5.32 -10.49
C ASP A 127 4.56 4.95 -9.81
N LEU A 128 3.76 5.97 -9.45
CA LEU A 128 2.45 5.73 -8.87
C LEU A 128 1.50 5.04 -9.86
N TRP A 129 1.57 5.37 -11.16
CA TRP A 129 0.83 4.65 -12.20
C TRP A 129 1.28 3.20 -12.35
N ARG A 130 2.60 2.95 -12.39
CA ARG A 130 3.15 1.58 -12.47
C ARG A 130 2.67 0.75 -11.28
N TYR A 131 2.71 1.33 -10.09
CA TYR A 131 2.22 0.73 -8.86
C TYR A 131 0.71 0.44 -8.92
N ARG A 132 -0.10 1.43 -9.26
CA ARG A 132 -1.57 1.28 -9.38
C ARG A 132 -1.96 0.25 -10.42
N TYR A 133 -1.25 0.21 -11.54
CA TYR A 133 -1.44 -0.80 -12.57
C TYR A 133 -1.12 -2.21 -12.05
N ALA A 134 -0.04 -2.36 -11.28
CA ALA A 134 0.29 -3.66 -10.69
C ALA A 134 -0.74 -4.12 -9.65
N LEU A 135 -1.23 -3.20 -8.81
CA LEU A 135 -2.34 -3.43 -7.87
C LEU A 135 -3.63 -3.86 -8.57
N ASP A 136 -4.05 -3.13 -9.60
CA ASP A 136 -5.29 -3.41 -10.35
C ASP A 136 -5.27 -4.78 -11.04
N HIS A 137 -4.08 -5.31 -11.33
CA HIS A 137 -3.87 -6.62 -11.95
C HIS A 137 -3.47 -7.73 -10.96
N GLY A 138 -3.55 -7.49 -9.65
CA GLY A 138 -3.23 -8.48 -8.62
C GLY A 138 -1.76 -8.93 -8.62
N ARG A 139 -0.86 -8.17 -9.25
CA ARG A 139 0.58 -8.50 -9.36
C ARG A 139 1.40 -7.97 -8.18
N HIS A 140 0.74 -7.45 -7.14
CA HIS A 140 1.35 -6.89 -5.95
C HIS A 140 0.52 -7.26 -4.71
N ALA A 141 1.16 -7.86 -3.71
CA ALA A 141 0.53 -8.22 -2.43
C ALA A 141 1.19 -7.41 -1.29
N VAL A 142 0.41 -6.54 -0.66
CA VAL A 142 0.89 -5.54 0.30
C VAL A 142 0.82 -6.07 1.74
N GLY A 143 -0.04 -7.06 2.01
CA GLY A 143 -0.22 -7.63 3.34
C GLY A 143 0.22 -9.09 3.47
N ALA A 144 1.37 -9.34 4.12
CA ALA A 144 1.62 -10.64 4.79
C ALA A 144 2.73 -10.62 5.85
N ALA A 145 3.61 -9.61 5.89
CA ALA A 145 4.87 -9.75 6.63
C ALA A 145 4.90 -9.17 8.06
N ASP A 146 4.00 -8.28 8.47
CA ASP A 146 4.03 -7.68 9.83
C ASP A 146 2.64 -7.30 10.35
N ALA A 147 1.68 -8.23 10.30
CA ALA A 147 0.46 -8.08 11.09
C ALA A 147 0.75 -8.54 12.54
N VAL A 148 1.41 -7.70 13.33
CA VAL A 148 1.22 -7.79 14.79
C VAL A 148 -0.25 -7.45 15.03
N PRO A 149 -1.05 -8.32 15.67
CA PRO A 149 -2.42 -7.98 15.99
C PRO A 149 -2.39 -6.81 16.97
N MET A 150 -2.67 -5.60 16.49
CA MET A 150 -3.03 -4.50 17.37
C MET A 150 -4.32 -4.91 18.09
N PRO A 151 -4.37 -4.87 19.43
CA PRO A 151 -5.63 -5.00 20.13
C PRO A 151 -6.55 -3.87 19.68
N ALA A 152 -7.76 -4.23 19.27
CA ALA A 152 -8.84 -3.29 18.98
C ALA A 152 -8.95 -2.29 20.13
N SER A 153 -8.66 -1.02 19.85
CA SER A 153 -8.88 0.07 20.80
C SER A 153 -10.37 0.32 20.90
N PRO A 154 -11.01 0.16 22.07
CA PRO A 154 -12.41 0.50 22.26
C PRO A 154 -12.50 1.99 22.57
N ALA A 155 -12.48 2.83 21.53
CA ALA A 155 -12.72 4.26 21.69
C ALA A 155 -13.30 4.86 20.41
N GLU A 156 -14.51 4.45 20.05
CA GLU A 156 -15.39 5.28 19.22
C GLU A 156 -16.71 5.50 20.00
N ALA A 157 -16.59 6.29 21.06
CA ALA A 157 -17.73 6.81 21.79
C ALA A 157 -18.29 8.02 21.04
N ALA A 158 -19.52 7.83 20.55
CA ALA A 158 -20.58 8.82 20.44
C ALA A 158 -20.22 10.15 19.74
N VAL A 159 -20.40 10.17 18.41
CA VAL A 159 -20.78 11.41 17.72
C VAL A 159 -22.29 11.61 17.92
N PRO A 160 -22.77 12.78 18.38
CA PRO A 160 -24.18 13.00 18.68
C PRO A 160 -25.07 12.87 17.42
N PRO A 161 -26.24 12.21 17.52
CA PRO A 161 -27.16 11.99 16.42
C PRO A 161 -27.99 13.26 16.19
N ALA A 162 -27.38 14.28 15.60
CA ALA A 162 -28.12 15.49 15.24
C ALA A 162 -27.51 16.08 13.97
N LEU A 163 -27.90 15.48 12.84
CA LEU A 163 -27.99 15.97 11.46
C LEU A 163 -27.78 14.81 10.46
N MET A 164 -28.41 13.66 10.72
CA MET A 164 -28.59 12.60 9.73
C MET A 164 -29.66 13.08 8.73
N ALA A 165 -29.25 13.80 7.70
CA ALA A 165 -29.91 13.63 6.42
C ALA A 165 -29.68 12.16 6.06
N PHE A 166 -30.73 11.33 6.12
CA PHE A 166 -30.68 9.91 5.79
C PHE A 166 -30.10 9.73 4.39
N SER A 167 -28.79 9.54 4.31
CA SER A 167 -28.14 9.03 3.11
C SER A 167 -28.79 7.68 2.83
N ARG A 168 -29.40 7.53 1.66
CA ARG A 168 -30.06 6.28 1.25
C ARG A 168 -29.05 5.17 0.90
N VAL A 169 -27.76 5.42 1.11
CA VAL A 169 -26.67 4.50 0.80
C VAL A 169 -26.33 3.68 2.05
N PRO A 170 -26.35 2.34 2.01
CA PRO A 170 -25.93 1.49 3.12
C PRO A 170 -24.50 1.80 3.59
N ASN A 171 -24.22 1.46 4.85
CA ASN A 171 -22.87 1.62 5.40
C ASN A 171 -21.87 0.75 4.62
N LEU A 172 -20.60 1.16 4.59
CA LEU A 172 -19.52 0.43 3.93
C LEU A 172 -19.33 -0.99 4.50
N GLU A 173 -19.59 -1.17 5.80
CA GLU A 173 -19.47 -2.46 6.50
C GLU A 173 -20.58 -3.46 6.15
N ASP A 174 -21.58 -3.04 5.38
CA ASP A 174 -22.70 -3.88 5.00
C ASP A 174 -22.25 -4.97 3.99
N PRO A 175 -22.54 -6.26 4.24
CA PRO A 175 -22.16 -7.36 3.33
C PRO A 175 -22.80 -7.23 1.94
N VAL A 176 -23.81 -6.38 1.75
CA VAL A 176 -24.41 -6.10 0.43
C VAL A 176 -23.37 -5.66 -0.60
N TRP A 177 -22.32 -4.93 -0.19
CA TRP A 177 -21.27 -4.46 -1.10
C TRP A 177 -20.40 -5.59 -1.63
N VAL A 178 -20.05 -6.54 -0.76
CA VAL A 178 -19.30 -7.75 -1.15
C VAL A 178 -20.18 -8.64 -2.04
N ARG A 179 -21.43 -8.86 -1.63
CA ARG A 179 -22.44 -9.61 -2.40
C ARG A 179 -22.69 -9.01 -3.78
N LEU A 180 -22.66 -7.68 -3.91
CA LEU A 180 -22.77 -6.95 -5.17
C LEU A 180 -21.54 -7.18 -6.05
N LEU A 181 -20.34 -7.22 -5.50
CA LEU A 181 -19.11 -7.48 -6.26
C LEU A 181 -18.97 -8.96 -6.68
N ASP A 182 -19.43 -9.89 -5.85
CA ASP A 182 -19.45 -11.33 -6.19
C ASP A 182 -20.54 -11.68 -7.23
N GLY A 183 -21.40 -10.71 -7.57
CA GLY A 183 -22.48 -10.89 -8.55
C GLY A 183 -23.70 -11.64 -8.02
N SER A 184 -23.75 -11.93 -6.72
CA SER A 184 -24.89 -12.56 -6.05
C SER A 184 -26.11 -11.62 -6.00
N VAL A 185 -25.88 -10.31 -5.94
CA VAL A 185 -26.92 -9.28 -6.09
C VAL A 185 -26.93 -8.80 -7.55
N LYS A 186 -28.04 -9.03 -8.24
CA LYS A 186 -28.28 -8.56 -9.61
C LYS A 186 -29.14 -7.31 -9.55
N LEU A 187 -28.49 -6.15 -9.69
CA LEU A 187 -29.19 -4.88 -9.86
C LEU A 187 -29.65 -4.71 -11.31
N ASP A 188 -30.86 -4.20 -11.51
CA ASP A 188 -31.33 -3.74 -12.82
C ASP A 188 -30.75 -2.35 -13.11
N VAL A 189 -29.51 -2.33 -13.62
CA VAL A 189 -28.72 -1.11 -13.79
C VAL A 189 -29.20 -0.28 -14.98
N ARG A 190 -29.88 0.83 -14.70
CA ARG A 190 -30.35 1.78 -15.74
C ARG A 190 -29.28 2.76 -16.20
N VAL A 191 -28.23 2.92 -15.41
CA VAL A 191 -27.15 3.87 -15.68
C VAL A 191 -25.93 3.14 -16.24
N LEU A 192 -25.69 3.33 -17.54
CA LEU A 192 -24.56 2.69 -18.25
C LEU A 192 -23.20 2.92 -17.54
N GLY A 193 -23.00 4.11 -16.96
CA GLY A 193 -21.78 4.42 -16.20
C GLY A 193 -21.59 3.54 -14.95
N LEU A 194 -22.67 3.21 -14.24
CA LEU A 194 -22.60 2.27 -13.12
C LEU A 194 -22.37 0.84 -13.60
N GLN A 195 -22.98 0.45 -14.73
CA GLN A 195 -22.80 -0.89 -15.30
C GLN A 195 -21.34 -1.14 -15.71
N LEU A 196 -20.70 -0.16 -16.35
CA LEU A 196 -19.29 -0.21 -16.72
C LEU A 196 -18.38 -0.21 -15.49
N LEU A 197 -18.68 0.61 -14.48
CA LEU A 197 -17.95 0.64 -13.22
C LEU A 197 -18.03 -0.73 -12.52
N LEU A 198 -19.23 -1.30 -12.37
CA LEU A 198 -19.44 -2.60 -11.74
C LEU A 198 -18.74 -3.71 -12.53
N SER A 199 -18.90 -3.76 -13.85
CA SER A 199 -18.22 -4.77 -14.69
C SER A 199 -16.70 -4.70 -14.55
N ARG A 200 -16.12 -3.49 -14.57
CA ARG A 200 -14.69 -3.28 -14.36
C ARG A 200 -14.25 -3.68 -12.94
N THR A 201 -14.95 -3.21 -11.91
CA THR A 201 -14.57 -3.49 -10.52
C THR A 201 -14.69 -4.98 -10.20
N ARG A 202 -15.72 -5.68 -10.69
CA ARG A 202 -15.86 -7.14 -10.57
C ARG A 202 -14.71 -7.88 -11.23
N SER A 203 -14.35 -7.49 -12.47
CA SER A 203 -13.19 -8.08 -13.17
C SER A 203 -11.87 -7.84 -12.44
N GLN A 204 -11.69 -6.68 -11.80
CA GLN A 204 -10.48 -6.37 -11.04
C GLN A 204 -10.43 -7.18 -9.72
N VAL A 205 -11.51 -7.19 -8.95
CA VAL A 205 -11.61 -7.91 -7.67
C VAL A 205 -11.47 -9.42 -7.84
N ALA A 206 -11.89 -9.99 -8.97
CA ALA A 206 -11.70 -11.42 -9.27
C ALA A 206 -10.23 -11.83 -9.40
N VAL A 207 -9.33 -10.90 -9.75
CA VAL A 207 -7.89 -11.15 -9.92
C VAL A 207 -7.07 -10.70 -8.71
N ILE A 208 -7.61 -9.79 -7.90
CA ILE A 208 -6.97 -9.26 -6.70
C ILE A 208 -7.10 -10.27 -5.55
N ALA A 209 -5.97 -10.85 -5.13
CA ALA A 209 -5.88 -11.73 -3.97
C ALA A 209 -5.74 -10.97 -2.63
N ASP A 210 -5.36 -9.69 -2.67
CA ASP A 210 -5.11 -8.88 -1.48
C ASP A 210 -6.39 -8.21 -0.93
N GLU A 211 -6.69 -8.48 0.34
CA GLU A 211 -7.86 -7.96 1.04
C GLU A 211 -7.82 -6.44 1.21
N GLU A 212 -6.64 -5.82 1.40
CA GLU A 212 -6.53 -4.37 1.52
C GLU A 212 -6.92 -3.67 0.21
N VAL A 213 -6.52 -4.27 -0.91
CA VAL A 213 -6.79 -3.75 -2.25
C VAL A 213 -8.27 -3.99 -2.61
N ARG A 214 -8.86 -5.11 -2.17
CA ARG A 214 -10.30 -5.37 -2.28
C ARG A 214 -11.12 -4.31 -1.52
N MET A 215 -10.73 -4.02 -0.28
CA MET A 215 -11.37 -2.98 0.54
C MET A 215 -11.25 -1.58 -0.07
N MET A 216 -10.11 -1.26 -0.70
CA MET A 216 -9.95 -0.01 -1.45
C MET A 216 -10.96 0.11 -2.59
N LYS A 217 -11.19 -0.97 -3.36
CA LYS A 217 -12.17 -0.99 -4.45
C LYS A 217 -13.61 -0.88 -3.94
N LEU A 218 -13.91 -1.52 -2.81
CA LEU A 218 -15.20 -1.42 -2.14
C LEU A 218 -15.50 0.02 -1.69
N ARG A 219 -14.51 0.71 -1.11
CA ARG A 219 -14.60 2.14 -0.74
C ARG A 219 -14.77 3.05 -1.95
N GLU A 220 -14.05 2.80 -3.04
CA GLU A 220 -14.22 3.53 -4.30
C GLU A 220 -15.67 3.39 -4.83
N LEU A 221 -16.23 2.19 -4.78
CA LEU A 221 -17.61 1.91 -5.17
C LEU A 221 -18.62 2.64 -4.27
N HIS A 222 -18.47 2.50 -2.94
CA HIS A 222 -19.34 3.19 -1.96
C HIS A 222 -19.33 4.71 -2.17
N ARG A 223 -18.14 5.30 -2.32
CA ARG A 223 -17.97 6.74 -2.58
C ARG A 223 -18.63 7.17 -3.89
N TYR A 224 -18.63 6.33 -4.91
CA TYR A 224 -19.35 6.60 -6.16
C TYR A 224 -20.87 6.63 -5.96
N PHE A 225 -21.43 5.72 -5.15
CA PHE A 225 -22.85 5.74 -4.81
C PHE A 225 -23.25 6.96 -3.99
N VAL A 226 -22.45 7.33 -2.98
CA VAL A 226 -22.66 8.55 -2.18
C VAL A 226 -22.62 9.81 -3.05
N LYS A 227 -21.63 9.92 -3.94
CA LYS A 227 -21.49 11.09 -4.82
C LYS A 227 -22.63 11.22 -5.83
N ASN A 228 -23.21 10.11 -6.27
CA ASN A 228 -24.22 10.06 -7.33
C ASN A 228 -25.61 9.65 -6.82
N GLU A 229 -25.90 9.85 -5.53
CA GLU A 229 -27.12 9.36 -4.86
C GLU A 229 -28.41 9.72 -5.61
N ARG A 230 -28.51 10.97 -6.09
CA ARG A 230 -29.70 11.46 -6.82
C ARG A 230 -29.90 10.78 -8.17
N MET A 231 -28.81 10.45 -8.87
CA MET A 231 -28.84 9.82 -10.19
C MET A 231 -29.07 8.31 -10.07
N LEU A 232 -28.60 7.70 -8.98
CA LEU A 232 -28.71 6.26 -8.71
C LEU A 232 -29.88 5.89 -7.81
N ALA A 233 -30.90 6.77 -7.69
CA ALA A 233 -32.02 6.56 -6.76
C ALA A 233 -32.75 5.22 -6.96
N HIS A 234 -32.86 4.74 -8.21
CA HIS A 234 -33.46 3.44 -8.52
C HIS A 234 -32.60 2.27 -8.05
N GLU A 235 -31.30 2.34 -8.29
CA GLU A 235 -30.31 1.31 -7.93
C GLU A 235 -30.12 1.23 -6.43
N LEU A 236 -30.09 2.40 -5.76
CA LEU A 236 -30.00 2.49 -4.31
C LEU A 236 -31.22 1.91 -3.62
N HIS A 237 -32.41 2.08 -4.20
CA HIS A 237 -33.61 1.46 -3.64
C HIS A 237 -33.55 -0.08 -3.69
N GLN A 238 -33.05 -0.65 -4.79
CA GLN A 238 -32.83 -2.10 -4.91
C GLN A 238 -31.73 -2.59 -3.95
N LEU A 239 -30.66 -1.81 -3.80
CA LEU A 239 -29.54 -2.15 -2.92
C LEU A 239 -29.93 -2.08 -1.43
N VAL A 240 -30.74 -1.10 -1.03
CA VAL A 240 -31.31 -1.02 0.33
C VAL A 240 -32.28 -2.18 0.61
N SER A 241 -33.06 -2.63 -0.38
CA SER A 241 -33.95 -3.78 -0.19
C SER A 241 -33.22 -5.13 -0.05
N GLU A 242 -32.00 -5.24 -0.58
CA GLU A 242 -31.15 -6.45 -0.45
C GLU A 242 -30.26 -6.43 0.80
N ALA A 243 -30.12 -5.27 1.43
CA ALA A 243 -29.37 -5.05 2.67
C ALA A 243 -30.23 -5.26 3.94
N ALA A 244 -31.56 -5.20 3.80
CA ALA A 244 -32.54 -5.45 4.87
C ALA A 244 -32.80 -6.95 5.08
#